data_AF-A0A9D8W5V4-F1
#
_entry.id   AF-A0A9D8W5V4-F1
#
_cell.length_a   1.000
_cell.length_b   1.000
_cell.length_c   1.000
_cell.angle_alpha   90.00
_cell.angle_beta   90.00
_cell.angle_gamma   90.00
#
_symmetry.space_group_name_H-M   'P 1'
#
loop_
_entity.id
_entity.type
_entity.pdbx_description
1 polymer ?
#
loop_
_entity_poly.entity_id
_entity_poly.type
_entity_poly.pdbx_seq_one_letter_code
_entity_poly.pdbx_strand_id
1 'polypeptide(L)'
;TFDYTLIDGDDDTSEATLTITLNGEDDIVTVNGLDNDAPEEVLDEDDLADGSSPDASALTQTGNFGVTSPDGLDDVQVNSVDVVVDGAFVGPVEVANDGVYSVTITGWTPTFAADGVTVISATFDYEATLLDNTLAHDELGQDDIVNMLTVTADDQDGSNDSAVLDIQIIDDVPTARDDADSLSEGGPTSTDGNV
;
A
#
# COMPACT_ATOMS: atom_id res chain seq x y z
N THR A 1 20.30 16.69 34.03
CA THR A 1 21.28 16.82 35.13
C THR A 1 20.62 16.40 36.42
N PHE A 2 21.38 15.85 37.36
CA PHE A 2 20.91 15.51 38.70
C PHE A 2 21.91 16.05 39.72
N ASP A 3 21.44 16.81 40.69
CA ASP A 3 22.26 17.23 41.82
C ASP A 3 22.18 16.18 42.92
N TYR A 4 23.32 15.86 43.53
CA TYR A 4 23.41 14.88 44.61
C TYR A 4 24.35 15.34 45.72
N THR A 5 24.05 14.89 46.93
CA THR A 5 24.83 15.18 48.13
C THR A 5 25.40 13.89 48.70
N LEU A 6 26.71 13.84 48.91
CA LEU A 6 27.37 12.79 49.68
C LEU A 6 27.44 13.24 51.14
N ILE A 7 27.18 12.31 52.08
CA ILE A 7 27.32 12.51 53.52
C ILE A 7 28.29 11.45 54.05
N ASP A 8 29.28 11.85 54.84
CA ASP A 8 30.23 10.91 55.45
C ASP A 8 29.80 10.46 56.86
N GLY A 9 30.71 9.79 57.58
CA GLY A 9 30.39 9.13 58.85
C GLY A 9 30.17 10.07 60.04
N ASP A 10 30.51 11.34 59.89
CA ASP A 10 30.39 12.39 60.90
C ASP A 10 29.53 13.58 60.43
N ASP A 11 28.65 13.33 59.45
CA ASP A 11 27.63 14.23 58.92
C ASP A 11 28.16 15.42 58.08
N ASP A 12 29.42 15.38 57.63
CA ASP A 12 29.91 16.36 56.65
C ASP A 12 29.29 16.08 55.27
N THR A 13 28.90 17.15 54.57
CA THR A 13 28.19 17.07 53.29
C THR A 13 29.02 17.64 52.14
N SER A 14 28.89 17.04 50.95
CA SER A 14 29.49 17.55 49.72
C SER A 14 28.50 17.42 48.57
N GLU A 15 28.23 18.51 47.88
CA GLU A 15 27.33 18.54 46.72
C GLU A 15 28.10 18.39 45.41
N ALA A 16 27.50 17.66 44.47
CA ALA A 16 28.02 17.52 43.12
C ALA A 16 26.86 17.39 42.12
N THR A 17 27.13 17.73 40.87
CA THR A 17 26.18 17.61 39.77
C THR A 17 26.60 16.48 38.84
N LEU A 18 25.71 15.52 38.62
CA LEU A 18 25.82 14.54 37.55
C LEU A 18 25.16 15.09 36.28
N THR A 19 25.97 15.37 35.27
CA THR A 19 25.49 15.71 33.93
C THR A 19 25.53 14.47 33.04
N ILE A 20 24.36 13.99 32.65
CA ILE A 20 24.21 13.00 31.58
C ILE A 20 23.88 13.78 30.31
N THR A 21 24.66 13.58 29.25
CA THR A 21 24.42 14.14 27.92
C THR A 21 24.05 12.97 27.02
N LEU A 22 22.86 13.03 26.43
CA LEU A 22 22.41 12.10 25.38
C LEU A 22 22.56 12.85 24.06
N ASN A 23 23.42 12.34 23.18
CA ASN A 23 23.51 12.81 21.81
C ASN A 23 22.83 11.74 20.96
N GLY A 24 21.55 11.95 20.61
CA GLY A 24 20.93 11.24 19.50
C GLY A 24 21.43 11.86 18.20
N GLU A 25 21.72 11.03 17.21
CA GLU A 25 21.78 11.49 15.81
C GLU A 25 20.35 11.39 15.26
N ASP A 26 19.97 12.35 14.41
CA ASP A 26 18.73 12.29 13.61
C ASP A 26 18.98 11.28 12.47
N ASP A 27 18.38 10.11 12.61
CA ASP A 27 18.45 8.97 11.71
C ASP A 27 17.32 9.07 10.67
N ILE A 28 17.65 8.77 9.41
CA ILE A 28 16.68 8.86 8.32
C ILE A 28 15.53 7.85 8.46
N VAL A 29 14.33 8.26 8.06
CA VAL A 29 13.23 7.35 7.73
C VAL A 29 13.40 6.77 6.32
N THR A 30 12.86 5.59 6.07
CA THR A 30 12.90 4.93 4.76
C THR A 30 11.65 4.10 4.51
N VAL A 31 11.03 4.30 3.34
CA VAL A 31 9.98 3.43 2.80
C VAL A 31 10.64 2.33 1.94
N ASN A 32 10.20 1.08 2.10
CA ASN A 32 10.82 -0.12 1.55
C ASN A 32 9.77 -1.01 0.87
N GLY A 33 10.17 -1.76 -0.15
CA GLY A 33 9.30 -2.74 -0.82
C GLY A 33 8.29 -2.12 -1.79
N LEU A 34 8.37 -0.80 -1.98
CA LEU A 34 7.77 -0.04 -3.07
C LEU A 34 8.96 0.54 -3.83
N ASP A 35 9.49 -0.23 -4.78
CA ASP A 35 10.63 0.24 -5.56
C ASP A 35 10.12 1.16 -6.68
N ASN A 36 10.97 1.52 -7.66
CA ASN A 36 10.48 2.32 -8.80
C ASN A 36 10.28 1.42 -10.04
N ASP A 37 10.30 0.10 -9.87
CA ASP A 37 10.07 -0.87 -10.94
C ASP A 37 8.57 -1.21 -10.96
N ALA A 38 7.76 -0.30 -11.50
CA ALA A 38 6.32 -0.51 -11.68
C ALA A 38 6.03 -1.76 -12.53
N PRO A 39 4.92 -2.49 -12.24
CA PRO A 39 3.97 -2.27 -11.15
C PRO A 39 4.21 -3.19 -9.93
N GLU A 40 3.81 -2.74 -8.73
CA GLU A 40 3.73 -3.61 -7.55
C GLU A 40 2.58 -4.63 -7.65
N GLU A 41 1.43 -4.21 -8.17
CA GLU A 41 0.26 -5.09 -8.34
C GLU A 41 -0.29 -5.01 -9.76
N VAL A 42 -0.79 -6.16 -10.23
CA VAL A 42 -1.43 -6.30 -11.53
C VAL A 42 -2.83 -6.84 -11.33
N LEU A 43 -3.81 -6.13 -11.88
CA LEU A 43 -5.21 -6.51 -11.96
C LEU A 43 -5.56 -6.72 -13.44
N ASP A 44 -6.29 -7.79 -13.76
CA ASP A 44 -6.67 -8.11 -15.14
C ASP A 44 -8.19 -7.99 -15.30
N GLU A 45 -8.63 -7.22 -16.31
CA GLU A 45 -10.05 -7.09 -16.61
C GLU A 45 -10.64 -8.39 -17.16
N ASP A 46 -9.82 -9.32 -17.66
CA ASP A 46 -10.31 -10.61 -18.12
C ASP A 46 -10.93 -11.45 -16.99
N ASP A 47 -10.50 -11.22 -15.75
CA ASP A 47 -10.95 -11.91 -14.54
C ASP A 47 -12.35 -11.45 -14.08
N LEU A 48 -12.84 -10.30 -14.59
CA LEU A 48 -14.18 -9.79 -14.30
C LEU A 48 -15.26 -10.75 -14.79
N ALA A 49 -16.44 -10.69 -14.17
CA ALA A 49 -17.54 -11.63 -14.48
C ALA A 49 -18.03 -11.54 -15.94
N ASP A 50 -17.87 -10.38 -16.57
CA ASP A 50 -18.15 -10.09 -17.96
C ASP A 50 -16.89 -9.97 -18.83
N GLY A 51 -15.71 -10.21 -18.25
CA GLY A 51 -14.43 -10.26 -18.96
C GLY A 51 -14.25 -11.51 -19.82
N SER A 52 -13.17 -11.52 -20.60
CA SER A 52 -12.88 -12.58 -21.56
C SER A 52 -12.50 -13.95 -20.95
N SER A 53 -12.06 -13.99 -19.68
CA SER A 53 -11.69 -15.22 -18.96
C SER A 53 -12.00 -15.14 -17.44
N PRO A 54 -13.28 -15.11 -17.03
CA PRO A 54 -13.65 -14.75 -15.65
C PRO A 54 -13.03 -15.63 -14.55
N ASP A 55 -12.34 -15.02 -13.58
CA ASP A 55 -11.82 -15.64 -12.36
C ASP A 55 -12.00 -14.71 -11.14
N ALA A 56 -13.09 -14.91 -10.43
CA ALA A 56 -13.41 -14.11 -9.24
C ALA A 56 -12.37 -14.20 -8.10
N SER A 57 -11.45 -15.19 -8.13
CA SER A 57 -10.41 -15.32 -7.11
C SER A 57 -9.14 -14.51 -7.41
N ALA A 58 -8.98 -14.06 -8.66
CA ALA A 58 -7.87 -13.23 -9.11
C ALA A 58 -8.19 -11.72 -9.10
N LEU A 59 -9.46 -11.35 -8.87
CA LEU A 59 -9.88 -9.95 -8.71
C LEU A 59 -9.26 -9.24 -7.50
N THR A 60 -8.62 -9.94 -6.57
CA THR A 60 -8.03 -9.35 -5.37
C THR A 60 -6.61 -9.84 -5.17
N GLN A 61 -5.69 -8.88 -5.16
CA GLN A 61 -4.27 -9.07 -4.94
C GLN A 61 -3.87 -8.52 -3.57
N THR A 62 -2.87 -9.14 -2.96
CA THR A 62 -2.38 -8.78 -1.63
C THR A 62 -0.89 -8.52 -1.69
N GLY A 63 -0.47 -7.42 -1.09
CA GLY A 63 0.94 -7.06 -0.99
C GLY A 63 1.29 -6.45 0.36
N ASN A 64 2.55 -6.07 0.52
CA ASN A 64 3.00 -5.35 1.70
C ASN A 64 4.16 -4.41 1.37
N PHE A 65 4.32 -3.38 2.19
CA PHE A 65 5.49 -2.50 2.19
C PHE A 65 6.00 -2.25 3.61
N GLY A 66 7.24 -1.80 3.73
CA GLY A 66 7.89 -1.55 5.01
C GLY A 66 8.24 -0.08 5.22
N VAL A 67 8.16 0.39 6.45
CA VAL A 67 8.71 1.69 6.87
C VAL A 67 9.72 1.43 7.98
N THR A 68 10.90 2.03 7.87
CA THR A 68 11.93 2.04 8.93
C THR A 68 12.11 3.48 9.39
N SER A 69 12.00 3.72 10.69
CA SER A 69 12.07 5.04 11.31
C SER A 69 12.78 4.91 12.67
N PRO A 70 14.13 4.93 12.70
CA PRO A 70 14.87 4.61 13.92
C PRO A 70 14.58 5.54 15.11
N ASP A 71 14.23 6.81 14.84
CA ASP A 71 13.85 7.81 15.86
C ASP A 71 12.38 7.79 16.26
N GLY A 72 11.57 6.96 15.61
CA GLY A 72 10.17 6.77 15.94
C GLY A 72 9.23 7.26 14.85
N LEU A 73 8.45 6.34 14.31
CA LEU A 73 7.44 6.62 13.30
C LEU A 73 6.34 7.50 13.90
N ASP A 74 5.99 8.58 13.20
CA ASP A 74 4.92 9.50 13.59
C ASP A 74 3.70 9.30 12.69
N ASP A 75 3.80 9.68 11.42
CA ASP A 75 2.68 9.62 10.47
C ASP A 75 3.04 8.77 9.24
N VAL A 76 2.03 8.06 8.72
CA VAL A 76 2.11 7.40 7.41
C VAL A 76 0.84 7.71 6.66
N GLN A 77 0.98 8.23 5.44
CA GLN A 77 -0.14 8.47 4.53
C GLN A 77 0.04 7.66 3.26
N VAL A 78 -1.07 7.14 2.74
CA VAL A 78 -1.14 6.52 1.42
C VAL A 78 -2.20 7.25 0.62
N ASN A 79 -1.83 7.79 -0.53
CA ASN A 79 -2.71 8.59 -1.39
C ASN A 79 -3.39 9.75 -0.63
N SER A 80 -2.63 10.44 0.25
CA SER A 80 -3.14 11.51 1.13
C SER A 80 -4.20 11.08 2.16
N VAL A 81 -4.31 9.77 2.42
CA VAL A 81 -5.17 9.21 3.48
C VAL A 81 -4.29 8.74 4.63
N ASP A 82 -4.61 9.15 5.85
CA ASP A 82 -3.88 8.77 7.06
C ASP A 82 -4.04 7.26 7.35
N VAL A 83 -2.91 6.57 7.50
CA VAL A 83 -2.79 5.14 7.82
C VAL A 83 -2.17 4.95 9.21
N VAL A 84 -1.24 5.81 9.58
CA VAL A 84 -0.70 5.96 10.94
C VAL A 84 -0.80 7.43 11.33
N VAL A 85 -1.23 7.69 12.56
CA VAL A 85 -1.28 9.02 13.17
C VAL A 85 -0.66 8.96 14.57
N ASP A 86 0.27 9.87 14.89
CA ASP A 86 0.96 9.93 16.18
C ASP A 86 1.55 8.55 16.60
N GLY A 87 2.14 7.82 15.65
CA GLY A 87 2.74 6.49 15.83
C GLY A 87 1.72 5.35 16.03
N ALA A 88 0.43 5.60 15.82
CA ALA A 88 -0.63 4.60 15.96
C ALA A 88 -1.33 4.31 14.63
N PHE A 89 -1.42 3.02 14.26
CA PHE A 89 -2.20 2.59 13.10
C PHE A 89 -3.70 2.86 13.28
N VAL A 90 -4.30 3.50 12.28
CA VAL A 90 -5.72 3.88 12.27
C VAL A 90 -6.60 2.98 11.40
N GLY A 91 -6.01 1.95 10.77
CA GLY A 91 -6.70 1.04 9.86
C GLY A 91 -7.42 -0.17 10.50
N PRO A 92 -8.10 -1.02 9.70
CA PRO A 92 -8.11 -1.02 8.24
C PRO A 92 -8.70 0.24 7.61
N VAL A 93 -8.09 0.74 6.53
CA VAL A 93 -8.50 1.99 5.87
C VAL A 93 -8.42 1.86 4.35
N GLU A 94 -9.49 2.26 3.66
CA GLU A 94 -9.51 2.38 2.20
C GLU A 94 -8.80 3.67 1.79
N VAL A 95 -7.75 3.54 0.98
CA VAL A 95 -6.85 4.64 0.60
C VAL A 95 -7.03 5.06 -0.87
N ALA A 96 -7.64 4.19 -1.68
CA ALA A 96 -8.05 4.50 -3.04
C ALA A 96 -9.34 3.75 -3.37
N ASN A 97 -10.28 4.43 -4.04
CA ASN A 97 -11.46 3.84 -4.65
C ASN A 97 -12.02 4.84 -5.68
N ASP A 98 -11.99 4.47 -6.95
CA ASP A 98 -12.55 5.28 -8.05
C ASP A 98 -13.73 4.60 -8.76
N GLY A 99 -14.11 3.41 -8.31
CA GLY A 99 -15.14 2.56 -8.90
C GLY A 99 -14.62 1.51 -9.86
N VAL A 100 -13.40 1.65 -10.40
CA VAL A 100 -12.73 0.65 -11.24
C VAL A 100 -11.90 -0.27 -10.35
N TYR A 101 -11.13 0.30 -9.43
CA TYR A 101 -10.36 -0.47 -8.44
C TYR A 101 -10.45 0.16 -7.05
N SER A 102 -10.06 -0.62 -6.04
CA SER A 102 -9.88 -0.12 -4.67
C SER A 102 -8.59 -0.65 -4.05
N VAL A 103 -7.97 0.15 -3.20
CA VAL A 103 -6.84 -0.27 -2.35
C VAL A 103 -7.15 0.01 -0.90
N THR A 104 -6.97 -0.99 -0.05
CA THR A 104 -7.17 -0.92 1.40
C THR A 104 -5.89 -1.34 2.11
N ILE A 105 -5.41 -0.51 3.04
CA ILE A 105 -4.39 -0.97 4.00
C ILE A 105 -5.12 -1.77 5.08
N THR A 106 -4.86 -3.07 5.13
CA THR A 106 -5.64 -4.03 5.93
C THR A 106 -5.06 -4.21 7.33
N GLY A 107 -3.76 -3.96 7.50
CA GLY A 107 -3.08 -4.16 8.77
C GLY A 107 -1.67 -3.63 8.79
N TRP A 108 -1.06 -3.73 9.96
CA TRP A 108 0.37 -3.49 10.12
C TRP A 108 0.98 -4.40 11.20
N THR A 109 2.28 -4.59 11.11
CA THR A 109 3.10 -5.28 12.10
C THR A 109 4.23 -4.35 12.56
N PRO A 110 4.08 -3.65 13.70
CA PRO A 110 5.10 -2.73 14.20
C PRO A 110 6.19 -3.45 15.00
N THR A 111 7.41 -2.91 14.94
CA THR A 111 8.53 -3.22 15.82
C THR A 111 8.77 -2.03 16.74
N PHE A 112 8.81 -2.29 18.04
CA PHE A 112 9.02 -1.25 19.04
C PHE A 112 10.48 -1.14 19.45
N ALA A 113 10.89 0.08 19.83
CA ALA A 113 12.13 0.33 20.54
C ALA A 113 12.14 -0.34 21.93
N ALA A 114 13.28 -0.24 22.62
CA ALA A 114 13.45 -0.80 23.96
C ALA A 114 12.52 -0.18 25.02
N ASP A 115 11.94 0.99 24.76
CA ASP A 115 10.96 1.64 25.61
C ASP A 115 9.57 0.97 25.56
N GLY A 116 9.32 0.14 24.55
CA GLY A 116 8.06 -0.57 24.34
C GLY A 116 6.91 0.32 23.87
N VAL A 117 7.17 1.56 23.43
CA VAL A 117 6.16 2.52 22.97
C VAL A 117 6.50 3.06 21.59
N THR A 118 7.76 3.41 21.34
CA THR A 118 8.20 4.02 20.09
C THR A 118 8.28 2.98 18.98
N VAL A 119 7.62 3.22 17.85
CA VAL A 119 7.64 2.32 16.69
C VAL A 119 8.82 2.66 15.81
N ILE A 120 9.78 1.74 15.69
CA ILE A 120 11.02 1.97 14.92
C ILE A 120 11.00 1.36 13.53
N SER A 121 10.05 0.49 13.27
CA SER A 121 9.70 0.02 11.93
C SER A 121 8.32 -0.59 11.92
N ALA A 122 7.69 -0.64 10.76
CA ALA A 122 6.42 -1.34 10.56
C ALA A 122 6.34 -1.93 9.16
N THR A 123 5.71 -3.11 9.04
CA THR A 123 5.26 -3.65 7.76
C THR A 123 3.76 -3.43 7.63
N PHE A 124 3.30 -2.90 6.50
CA PHE A 124 1.89 -2.63 6.21
C PHE A 124 1.40 -3.63 5.16
N ASP A 125 0.32 -4.33 5.48
CA ASP A 125 -0.35 -5.24 4.55
C ASP A 125 -1.47 -4.49 3.82
N TYR A 126 -1.62 -4.73 2.52
CA TYR A 126 -2.66 -4.12 1.72
C TYR A 126 -3.36 -5.13 0.79
N GLU A 127 -4.58 -4.77 0.40
CA GLU A 127 -5.38 -5.47 -0.59
C GLU A 127 -5.74 -4.50 -1.72
N ALA A 128 -5.47 -4.90 -2.96
CA ALA A 128 -5.91 -4.21 -4.17
C ALA A 128 -6.97 -5.08 -4.87
N THR A 129 -8.12 -4.48 -5.21
CA THR A 129 -9.24 -5.21 -5.81
C THR A 129 -9.71 -4.52 -7.07
N LEU A 130 -9.90 -5.29 -8.14
CA LEU A 130 -10.60 -4.86 -9.34
C LEU A 130 -12.12 -4.98 -9.13
N LEU A 131 -12.84 -3.89 -9.35
CA LEU A 131 -14.27 -3.76 -9.06
C LEU A 131 -15.12 -3.75 -10.33
N ASP A 132 -14.61 -3.12 -11.39
CA ASP A 132 -15.29 -2.94 -12.66
C ASP A 132 -14.25 -2.73 -13.76
N ASN A 133 -14.69 -2.79 -15.02
CA ASN A 133 -13.82 -2.45 -16.15
C ASN A 133 -13.68 -0.94 -16.34
N THR A 134 -12.71 -0.53 -17.16
CA THR A 134 -12.48 0.88 -17.51
C THR A 134 -12.54 1.11 -19.00
N LEU A 135 -13.14 2.24 -19.40
CA LEU A 135 -13.11 2.73 -20.78
C LEU A 135 -11.87 3.60 -21.06
N ALA A 136 -10.91 3.62 -20.13
CA ALA A 136 -9.73 4.46 -20.23
C ALA A 136 -8.64 3.86 -21.12
N HIS A 137 -8.73 2.58 -21.48
CA HIS A 137 -7.84 1.95 -22.47
C HIS A 137 -8.07 2.57 -23.85
N ASP A 138 -7.01 3.15 -24.43
CA ASP A 138 -7.08 3.92 -25.67
C ASP A 138 -6.37 3.24 -26.86
N GLU A 139 -5.64 2.14 -26.62
CA GLU A 139 -5.10 1.28 -27.66
C GLU A 139 -6.08 0.17 -28.12
N LEU A 140 -5.79 -0.45 -29.26
CA LEU A 140 -6.60 -1.56 -29.79
C LEU A 140 -5.99 -2.90 -29.38
N GLY A 141 -6.80 -3.77 -28.77
CA GLY A 141 -6.31 -5.02 -28.20
C GLY A 141 -5.80 -4.79 -26.78
N GLN A 142 -5.03 -5.74 -26.24
CA GLN A 142 -4.55 -5.65 -24.86
C GLN A 142 -3.64 -4.43 -24.67
N ASP A 143 -3.98 -3.63 -23.66
CA ASP A 143 -3.32 -2.40 -23.22
C ASP A 143 -3.25 -2.39 -21.68
N ASP A 144 -2.53 -1.43 -21.10
CA ASP A 144 -2.40 -1.30 -19.65
C ASP A 144 -2.46 0.15 -19.15
N ILE A 145 -3.02 0.33 -17.96
CA ILE A 145 -3.07 1.61 -17.26
C ILE A 145 -2.43 1.45 -15.90
N VAL A 146 -1.52 2.36 -15.55
CA VAL A 146 -0.86 2.37 -14.24
C VAL A 146 -1.40 3.51 -13.38
N ASN A 147 -1.88 3.14 -12.19
CA ASN A 147 -2.33 4.06 -11.16
C ASN A 147 -1.27 4.17 -10.06
N MET A 148 -0.83 5.40 -9.77
CA MET A 148 0.25 5.69 -8.82
C MET A 148 -0.34 6.20 -7.50
N LEU A 149 -0.12 5.48 -6.39
CA LEU A 149 -0.53 5.90 -5.05
C LEU A 149 0.70 6.32 -4.23
N THR A 150 0.85 7.61 -3.97
CA THR A 150 1.98 8.12 -3.19
C THR A 150 1.90 7.65 -1.73
N VAL A 151 2.99 7.09 -1.22
CA VAL A 151 3.18 6.74 0.18
C VAL A 151 4.16 7.70 0.79
N THR A 152 3.82 8.33 1.91
CA THR A 152 4.72 9.18 2.68
C THR A 152 4.82 8.69 4.11
N ALA A 153 6.02 8.75 4.68
CA ALA A 153 6.27 8.45 6.08
C ALA A 153 7.07 9.59 6.70
N ASP A 154 6.63 10.02 7.88
CA ASP A 154 7.24 11.06 8.69
C ASP A 154 7.58 10.48 10.07
N ASP A 155 8.71 10.89 10.64
CA ASP A 155 9.09 10.54 12.01
C ASP A 155 8.94 11.72 12.98
N GLN A 156 9.22 11.45 14.26
CA GLN A 156 8.92 12.38 15.36
C GLN A 156 9.85 13.60 15.42
N ASP A 157 10.99 13.60 14.73
CA ASP A 157 11.96 14.69 14.76
C ASP A 157 12.20 15.38 13.40
N GLY A 158 11.49 14.94 12.36
CA GLY A 158 11.21 15.71 11.14
C GLY A 158 11.85 15.14 9.87
N SER A 159 12.43 13.95 9.95
CA SER A 159 12.87 13.15 8.83
C SER A 159 11.64 12.53 8.12
N ASN A 160 11.68 12.51 6.79
CA ASN A 160 10.58 12.01 5.94
C ASN A 160 11.12 11.26 4.72
N ASP A 161 10.33 10.32 4.21
CA ASP A 161 10.60 9.62 2.96
C ASP A 161 9.29 9.33 2.22
N SER A 162 9.39 9.11 0.91
CA SER A 162 8.24 8.86 0.05
C SER A 162 8.53 7.81 -1.00
N ALA A 163 7.55 6.96 -1.28
CA ALA A 163 7.55 6.00 -2.38
C ALA A 163 6.20 6.02 -3.12
N VAL A 164 6.03 5.14 -4.09
CA VAL A 164 4.80 5.00 -4.87
C VAL A 164 4.39 3.54 -4.86
N LEU A 165 3.10 3.28 -4.61
CA LEU A 165 2.48 1.98 -4.84
C LEU A 165 1.77 2.04 -6.20
N ASP A 166 2.28 1.28 -7.16
CA ASP A 166 1.81 1.22 -8.54
C ASP A 166 0.85 0.04 -8.75
N ILE A 167 -0.37 0.36 -9.19
CA ILE A 167 -1.41 -0.62 -9.53
C ILE A 167 -1.62 -0.58 -11.05
N GLN A 168 -1.21 -1.63 -11.74
CA GLN A 168 -1.47 -1.81 -13.17
C GLN A 168 -2.79 -2.54 -13.39
N ILE A 169 -3.60 -2.02 -14.31
CA ILE A 169 -4.83 -2.66 -14.80
C ILE A 169 -4.59 -3.03 -16.27
N ILE A 170 -4.75 -4.30 -16.61
CA ILE A 170 -4.58 -4.84 -17.96
C ILE A 170 -5.95 -5.01 -18.62
N ASP A 171 -6.10 -4.49 -19.84
CA ASP A 171 -7.32 -4.61 -20.65
C ASP A 171 -7.59 -6.06 -21.05
N ASP A 172 -8.87 -6.42 -21.08
CA ASP A 172 -9.31 -7.68 -21.66
C ASP A 172 -9.39 -7.56 -23.20
N VAL A 173 -9.51 -8.70 -23.90
CA VAL A 173 -9.68 -8.67 -25.36
C VAL A 173 -10.88 -9.51 -25.77
N PRO A 174 -11.83 -8.96 -26.55
CA PRO A 174 -12.99 -9.71 -26.98
C PRO A 174 -12.59 -10.90 -27.85
N THR A 175 -13.10 -12.09 -27.52
CA THR A 175 -12.90 -13.30 -28.32
C THR A 175 -14.14 -13.58 -29.17
N ALA A 176 -14.05 -13.30 -30.47
CA ALA A 176 -15.08 -13.73 -31.43
C ALA A 176 -15.07 -15.25 -31.60
N ARG A 177 -16.26 -15.88 -31.62
CA ARG A 177 -16.43 -17.30 -31.95
C ARG A 177 -17.07 -17.43 -33.31
N ASP A 178 -16.54 -18.33 -34.14
CA ASP A 178 -17.10 -18.63 -35.46
C ASP A 178 -18.52 -19.16 -35.33
N ASP A 179 -19.47 -18.50 -35.98
CA ASP A 179 -20.82 -19.00 -36.17
C ASP A 179 -20.88 -19.92 -37.40
N ALA A 180 -21.56 -21.06 -37.26
CA ALA A 180 -21.82 -21.97 -38.36
C ALA A 180 -23.33 -22.13 -38.55
N ASP A 181 -23.85 -21.65 -39.67
CA ASP A 181 -25.23 -21.85 -40.08
C ASP A 181 -25.30 -22.50 -41.47
N SER A 182 -26.38 -23.23 -41.75
CA SER A 182 -26.64 -23.84 -43.05
C SER A 182 -28.11 -23.75 -43.41
N LEU A 183 -28.37 -23.27 -44.63
CA LEU A 183 -29.70 -23.25 -45.24
C LEU A 183 -29.88 -24.42 -46.20
N SER A 184 -31.03 -25.08 -46.14
CA SER A 184 -31.44 -26.05 -47.16
C SER A 184 -32.35 -25.40 -48.20
N GLU A 185 -32.27 -25.85 -49.45
CA GLU A 185 -33.16 -25.40 -50.52
C GLU A 185 -34.61 -25.77 -50.17
N GLY A 186 -35.47 -24.75 -49.96
CA GLY A 186 -36.85 -24.90 -49.48
C GLY A 186 -37.04 -24.74 -47.96
N GLY A 187 -35.97 -24.44 -47.22
CA GLY A 187 -35.99 -24.15 -45.78
C GLY A 187 -36.26 -22.67 -45.42
N PRO A 188 -36.14 -22.31 -44.12
CA PRO A 188 -36.36 -20.93 -43.67
C PRO A 188 -35.43 -19.93 -44.37
N THR A 189 -35.87 -18.68 -44.55
CA THR A 189 -35.09 -17.63 -45.23
C THR A 189 -34.21 -16.81 -44.30
N SER A 190 -34.12 -17.20 -43.03
CA SER A 190 -33.34 -16.50 -42.02
C SER A 190 -32.46 -17.49 -41.28
N THR A 191 -31.29 -16.97 -40.95
CA THR A 191 -30.16 -17.57 -40.29
C THR A 191 -29.85 -16.62 -39.14
N ASP A 192 -29.66 -17.13 -37.93
CA ASP A 192 -29.23 -16.35 -36.78
C ASP A 192 -27.79 -16.75 -36.38
N GLY A 193 -26.97 -15.74 -36.12
CA GLY A 193 -25.68 -15.91 -35.46
C GLY A 193 -25.83 -15.60 -33.98
N ASN A 194 -25.05 -16.26 -33.14
CA ASN A 194 -25.03 -16.00 -31.71
C ASN A 194 -23.89 -15.02 -31.41
N VAL A 195 -24.24 -13.73 -31.37
CA VAL A 195 -23.42 -12.68 -30.74
C VAL A 195 -23.49 -12.78 -29.23
#